data_AF-A0A7W1S4R3-F1
#
_entry.id   AF-A0A7W1S4R3-F1
#
_cell.length_a   1.000
_cell.length_b   1.000
_cell.length_c   1.000
_cell.angle_alpha   90.00
_cell.angle_beta   90.00
_cell.angle_gamma   90.00
#
_symmetry.space_group_name_H-M   'P 1'
#
loop_
_entity.id
_entity.type
_entity.pdbx_description
1 polymer ?
#
loop_
_entity_poly.entity_id
_entity_poly.type
_entity_poly.pdbx_seq_one_letter_code
_entity_poly.pdbx_strand_id
1 'polypeptide(L)'
;MSKHPKPSAEVIEYAKELAELLAETESVPIKQIRRVVNICGIDFAREIYKATAEIEDQGGVMLADNSRRRTRGGVFFNLVRTRVDPEMREVIFPTSKTFKAAKQNKPVGVPLLTWDERIAIIQALQTQQGEIKSMKVILTGRPGSVEKRPEVVVTTMSYVASAPSLPRGIPLPPTTPTLYTVYMAPKQWEKIEASLADPADILTVDGVCAFDPDTNGMAVFATSVRSEFVEAKTREEQKAAAAAQPKPAKVAPPNPPKAATDGAPPAAKPAAPSQPQIKSSKKSRIADIQPEPVTAPAVQLNPNLPPEVARKLSELHSSATLFRQKVATLQGKPAGQQFGLEMTQKLLKNVEDEIATLEKKYNS
;
A
#
# COMPACT_ATOMS: atom_id res chain seq x y z
N MET A 1 -17.52 14.66 -18.87
CA MET A 1 -18.82 15.33 -19.09
C MET A 1 -19.92 14.29 -18.97
N SER A 2 -20.83 14.42 -18.01
CA SER A 2 -21.90 13.44 -17.76
C SER A 2 -22.94 13.54 -18.88
N LYS A 3 -22.92 12.59 -19.83
CA LYS A 3 -23.75 12.58 -21.05
C LYS A 3 -25.24 12.25 -20.83
N HIS A 4 -25.75 12.28 -19.59
CA HIS A 4 -27.14 11.95 -19.32
C HIS A 4 -27.86 13.14 -18.68
N PRO A 5 -28.89 13.69 -19.33
CA PRO A 5 -29.70 14.78 -18.78
C PRO A 5 -30.34 14.33 -17.46
N LYS A 6 -30.56 15.28 -16.55
CA LYS A 6 -31.34 15.01 -15.33
C LYS A 6 -32.74 14.53 -15.73
N PRO A 7 -33.27 13.47 -15.11
CA PRO A 7 -34.62 12.98 -15.41
C PRO A 7 -35.64 14.09 -15.18
N SER A 8 -36.57 14.29 -16.12
CA SER A 8 -37.74 15.14 -15.93
C SER A 8 -38.66 14.57 -14.84
N ALA A 9 -39.55 15.40 -14.28
CA ALA A 9 -40.53 14.96 -13.29
C ALA A 9 -41.41 13.81 -13.84
N GLU A 10 -41.81 13.91 -15.10
CA GLU A 10 -42.59 12.90 -15.82
C GLU A 10 -41.88 11.54 -15.89
N VAL A 11 -40.57 11.52 -16.13
CA VAL A 11 -39.76 10.29 -16.16
C VAL A 11 -39.72 9.61 -14.79
N ILE A 12 -39.67 10.40 -13.71
CA ILE A 12 -39.62 9.88 -12.35
C ILE A 12 -40.97 9.28 -11.96
N GLU A 13 -42.05 10.00 -12.26
CA GLU A 13 -43.43 9.57 -11.97
C GLU A 13 -43.77 8.29 -12.72
N TYR A 14 -43.53 8.25 -14.04
CA TYR A 14 -43.81 7.07 -14.85
C TYR A 14 -42.97 5.85 -14.42
N ALA A 15 -41.69 6.05 -14.04
CA ALA A 15 -40.88 4.96 -13.53
C ALA A 15 -41.41 4.38 -12.21
N LYS A 16 -42.05 5.21 -11.37
CA LYS A 16 -42.68 4.77 -10.13
C LYS A 16 -43.94 3.96 -10.43
N GLU A 17 -44.82 4.47 -11.28
CA GLU A 17 -46.02 3.75 -11.73
C GLU A 17 -45.64 2.39 -12.35
N LEU A 18 -44.62 2.37 -13.21
CA LEU A 18 -44.17 1.15 -13.86
C LEU A 18 -43.61 0.12 -12.87
N ALA A 19 -42.94 0.56 -11.80
CA ALA A 19 -42.50 -0.33 -10.73
C ALA A 19 -43.66 -0.95 -9.95
N GLU A 20 -44.70 -0.17 -9.68
CA GLU A 20 -45.94 -0.64 -9.06
C GLU A 20 -46.65 -1.67 -9.96
N LEU A 21 -46.77 -1.39 -11.25
CA LEU A 21 -47.38 -2.29 -12.24
C LEU A 21 -46.62 -3.63 -12.40
N LEU A 22 -45.30 -3.60 -12.25
CA LEU A 22 -44.44 -4.79 -12.28
C LEU A 22 -44.36 -5.51 -10.93
N ALA A 23 -45.03 -4.99 -9.89
CA ALA A 23 -45.00 -5.47 -8.50
C ALA A 23 -43.57 -5.54 -7.91
N GLU A 24 -42.71 -4.59 -8.27
CA GLU A 24 -41.32 -4.53 -7.81
C GLU A 24 -41.19 -3.66 -6.55
N THR A 25 -40.89 -4.29 -5.42
CA THR A 25 -40.73 -3.63 -4.11
C THR A 25 -39.26 -3.41 -3.72
N GLU A 26 -38.35 -4.14 -4.39
CA GLU A 26 -36.93 -4.15 -4.08
C GLU A 26 -36.22 -2.91 -4.63
N SER A 27 -35.31 -2.36 -3.85
CA SER A 27 -34.63 -1.09 -4.20
C SER A 27 -33.77 -1.19 -5.47
N VAL A 28 -33.30 -2.39 -5.83
CA VAL A 28 -32.44 -2.63 -7.00
C VAL A 28 -33.27 -2.67 -8.30
N PRO A 29 -34.31 -3.51 -8.44
CA PRO A 29 -35.25 -3.48 -9.56
C PRO A 29 -35.86 -2.09 -9.81
N ILE A 30 -36.31 -1.39 -8.77
CA ILE A 30 -36.87 -0.03 -8.91
C ILE A 30 -35.86 0.93 -9.55
N LYS A 31 -34.59 0.89 -9.12
CA LYS A 31 -33.52 1.70 -9.72
C LYS A 31 -33.25 1.31 -11.17
N GLN A 32 -33.35 0.03 -11.51
CA GLN A 32 -33.18 -0.45 -12.89
C GLN A 32 -34.32 0.04 -13.79
N ILE A 33 -35.58 -0.04 -13.34
CA ILE A 33 -36.74 0.49 -14.06
C ILE A 33 -36.56 1.98 -14.34
N ARG A 34 -36.17 2.76 -13.32
CA ARG A 34 -35.88 4.18 -13.52
C ARG A 34 -34.78 4.45 -14.54
N ARG A 35 -33.74 3.61 -14.60
CA ARG A 35 -32.70 3.74 -15.64
C ARG A 35 -33.23 3.41 -17.03
N VAL A 36 -34.08 2.39 -17.17
CA VAL A 36 -34.74 2.06 -18.43
C VAL A 36 -35.53 3.26 -18.94
N VAL A 37 -36.42 3.82 -18.13
CA VAL A 37 -37.24 4.98 -18.53
C VAL A 37 -36.36 6.20 -18.85
N ASN A 38 -35.33 6.45 -18.05
CA ASN A 38 -34.47 7.62 -18.25
C ASN A 38 -33.55 7.52 -19.48
N ILE A 39 -33.10 6.32 -19.85
CA ILE A 39 -32.13 6.10 -20.94
C ILE A 39 -32.85 5.79 -22.25
N CYS A 40 -33.88 4.94 -22.21
CA CYS A 40 -34.59 4.46 -23.38
C CYS A 40 -35.89 5.25 -23.65
N GLY A 41 -36.35 6.05 -22.70
CA GLY A 41 -37.58 6.85 -22.82
C GLY A 41 -38.83 6.13 -22.32
N ILE A 42 -39.88 6.92 -22.12
CA ILE A 42 -41.20 6.47 -21.63
C ILE A 42 -41.88 5.54 -22.64
N ASP A 43 -41.86 5.89 -23.93
CA ASP A 43 -42.57 5.11 -24.96
C ASP A 43 -41.98 3.72 -25.12
N PHE A 44 -40.65 3.61 -25.12
CA PHE A 44 -39.97 2.32 -25.10
C PHE A 44 -40.39 1.50 -23.88
N ALA A 45 -40.33 2.08 -22.68
CA ALA A 45 -40.71 1.38 -21.46
C ALA A 45 -42.17 0.90 -21.49
N ARG A 46 -43.09 1.70 -22.06
CA ARG A 46 -44.49 1.34 -22.27
C ARG A 46 -44.64 0.18 -23.24
N GLU A 47 -43.89 0.17 -24.34
CA GLU A 47 -43.89 -0.91 -25.32
C GLU A 47 -43.39 -2.22 -24.70
N ILE A 48 -42.29 -2.17 -23.93
CA ILE A 48 -41.79 -3.35 -23.21
C ILE A 48 -42.83 -3.85 -22.21
N TYR A 49 -43.48 -2.95 -21.47
CA TYR A 49 -44.51 -3.34 -20.51
C TYR A 49 -45.71 -4.02 -21.18
N LYS A 50 -46.16 -3.50 -22.33
CA LYS A 50 -47.23 -4.12 -23.12
C LYS A 50 -46.84 -5.54 -23.58
N ALA A 51 -45.65 -5.68 -24.16
CA ALA A 51 -45.12 -6.99 -24.56
C ALA A 51 -44.94 -7.94 -23.36
N THR A 52 -44.62 -7.41 -22.18
CA THR A 52 -44.56 -8.19 -20.94
C THR A 52 -45.93 -8.73 -20.56
N ALA A 53 -46.98 -7.91 -20.65
CA ALA A 53 -48.35 -8.34 -20.36
C ALA A 53 -48.84 -9.43 -21.33
N GLU A 54 -48.60 -9.26 -22.64
CA GLU A 54 -48.96 -10.25 -23.66
C GLU A 54 -48.27 -11.61 -23.42
N ILE A 55 -47.00 -11.59 -23.02
CA ILE A 55 -46.24 -12.81 -22.72
C ILE A 55 -46.75 -13.48 -21.44
N GLU A 56 -47.09 -12.70 -20.40
CA GLU A 56 -47.67 -13.25 -19.18
C GLU A 56 -49.04 -13.90 -19.44
N ASP A 57 -49.88 -13.28 -20.27
CA ASP A 57 -51.18 -13.81 -20.70
C ASP A 57 -51.05 -15.13 -21.48
N GLN A 58 -49.95 -15.29 -22.23
CA GLN A 58 -49.62 -16.52 -22.97
C GLN A 58 -48.97 -17.61 -22.10
N GLY A 59 -48.98 -17.46 -20.77
CA GLY A 59 -48.41 -18.44 -19.85
C GLY A 59 -46.96 -18.16 -19.43
N GLY A 60 -46.43 -16.97 -19.71
CA GLY A 60 -45.13 -16.48 -19.24
C GLY A 60 -43.92 -17.22 -19.84
N VAL A 61 -42.72 -16.89 -19.35
CA VAL A 61 -41.46 -17.46 -19.87
C VAL A 61 -40.75 -18.24 -18.77
N MET A 62 -40.26 -19.44 -19.07
CA MET A 62 -39.37 -20.17 -18.16
C MET A 62 -37.96 -19.53 -18.08
N LEU A 63 -37.27 -19.75 -16.97
CA LEU A 63 -35.83 -19.49 -16.92
C LEU A 63 -35.09 -20.42 -17.89
N ALA A 64 -33.89 -20.00 -18.32
CA ALA A 64 -33.08 -20.77 -19.27
C ALA A 64 -32.66 -22.15 -18.72
N ASP A 65 -32.69 -22.33 -17.39
CA ASP A 65 -32.43 -23.58 -16.69
C ASP A 65 -33.70 -24.43 -16.45
N ASN A 66 -34.86 -24.02 -16.97
CA ASN A 66 -36.19 -24.62 -16.74
C ASN A 66 -36.56 -24.81 -15.25
N SER A 67 -35.87 -24.14 -14.33
CA SER A 67 -36.10 -24.33 -12.88
C SER A 67 -37.43 -23.76 -12.39
N ARG A 68 -37.88 -22.64 -12.98
CA ARG A 68 -39.14 -21.96 -12.67
C ARG A 68 -39.56 -20.98 -13.76
N ARG A 69 -40.84 -20.58 -13.74
CA ARG A 69 -41.34 -19.43 -14.51
C ARG A 69 -40.74 -18.12 -14.00
N ARG A 70 -40.43 -17.22 -14.92
CA ARG A 70 -40.02 -15.84 -14.60
C ARG A 70 -41.19 -15.10 -13.96
N THR A 71 -40.87 -14.16 -13.07
CA THR A 71 -41.85 -13.18 -12.57
C THR A 71 -42.13 -12.15 -13.65
N ARG A 72 -43.25 -11.41 -13.52
CA ARG A 72 -43.62 -10.31 -14.44
C ARG A 72 -42.48 -9.31 -14.66
N GLY A 73 -41.84 -8.83 -13.60
CA GLY A 73 -40.65 -7.98 -13.69
C GLY A 73 -39.43 -8.70 -14.28
N GLY A 74 -39.28 -10.00 -14.00
CA GLY A 74 -38.25 -10.86 -14.61
C GLY A 74 -38.41 -11.03 -16.13
N VAL A 75 -39.64 -11.02 -16.66
CA VAL A 75 -39.94 -10.99 -18.10
C VAL A 75 -39.64 -9.60 -18.67
N PHE A 76 -40.09 -8.53 -18.01
CA PHE A 76 -39.79 -7.15 -18.40
C PHE A 76 -38.28 -6.93 -18.56
N PHE A 77 -37.48 -7.23 -17.54
CA PHE A 77 -36.02 -7.05 -17.63
C PHE A 77 -35.34 -8.00 -18.63
N ASN A 78 -35.97 -9.12 -18.98
CA ASN A 78 -35.47 -9.99 -20.04
C ASN A 78 -35.66 -9.33 -21.41
N LEU A 79 -36.85 -8.78 -21.67
CA LEU A 79 -37.17 -8.06 -22.90
C LEU A 79 -36.33 -6.81 -23.08
N VAL A 80 -36.09 -6.04 -22.01
CA VAL A 80 -35.17 -4.91 -22.07
C VAL A 80 -33.79 -5.40 -22.51
N ARG A 81 -33.26 -6.46 -21.88
CA ARG A 81 -31.93 -7.00 -22.17
C ARG A 81 -31.76 -7.52 -23.60
N THR A 82 -32.84 -7.94 -24.27
CA THR A 82 -32.80 -8.42 -25.65
C THR A 82 -33.04 -7.32 -26.68
N ARG A 83 -33.68 -6.21 -26.30
CA ARG A 83 -34.02 -5.11 -27.24
C ARG A 83 -33.10 -3.89 -27.17
N VAL A 84 -32.33 -3.71 -26.11
CA VAL A 84 -31.35 -2.61 -26.03
C VAL A 84 -29.97 -3.03 -26.52
N ASP A 85 -29.25 -2.08 -27.10
CA ASP A 85 -27.85 -2.28 -27.50
C ASP A 85 -26.95 -2.64 -26.30
N PRO A 86 -25.85 -3.39 -26.52
CA PRO A 86 -24.94 -3.80 -25.46
C PRO A 86 -24.41 -2.65 -24.58
N GLU A 87 -24.16 -1.48 -25.18
CA GLU A 87 -23.71 -0.30 -24.44
C GLU A 87 -24.77 0.22 -23.47
N MET A 88 -26.02 0.34 -23.93
CA MET A 88 -27.14 0.75 -23.08
C MET A 88 -27.44 -0.28 -21.99
N ARG A 89 -27.28 -1.57 -22.31
CA ARG A 89 -27.44 -2.68 -21.36
C ARG A 89 -26.48 -2.57 -20.18
N GLU A 90 -25.21 -2.21 -20.41
CA GLU A 90 -24.22 -2.03 -19.34
C GLU A 90 -24.56 -0.83 -18.43
N VAL A 91 -25.13 0.24 -18.99
CA VAL A 91 -25.54 1.41 -18.21
C VAL A 91 -26.79 1.11 -17.38
N ILE A 92 -27.75 0.34 -17.92
CA ILE A 92 -28.99 -0.03 -17.23
C ILE A 92 -28.74 -1.09 -16.15
N PHE A 93 -27.94 -2.11 -16.46
CA PHE A 93 -27.63 -3.28 -15.62
C PHE A 93 -26.13 -3.37 -15.27
N PRO A 94 -25.55 -2.35 -14.60
CA PRO A 94 -24.13 -2.33 -14.28
C PRO A 94 -23.77 -3.46 -13.32
N THR A 95 -22.73 -4.21 -13.67
CA THR A 95 -22.14 -5.25 -12.83
C THR A 95 -21.24 -4.65 -11.74
N SER A 96 -20.96 -5.41 -10.68
CA SER A 96 -20.06 -4.96 -9.59
C SER A 96 -18.66 -4.56 -10.10
N LYS A 97 -18.22 -5.09 -11.24
CA LYS A 97 -16.96 -4.76 -11.90
C LYS A 97 -16.98 -3.34 -12.49
N THR A 98 -18.06 -2.93 -13.16
CA THR A 98 -18.17 -1.59 -13.77
C THR A 98 -18.29 -0.47 -12.73
N PHE A 99 -18.93 -0.74 -11.57
CA PHE A 99 -18.96 0.21 -10.45
C PHE A 99 -17.58 0.52 -9.86
N LYS A 100 -16.66 -0.46 -9.82
CA LYS A 100 -15.29 -0.26 -9.31
C LYS A 100 -14.47 0.62 -10.27
N ALA A 101 -14.60 0.39 -11.58
CA ALA A 101 -13.89 1.17 -12.61
C ALA A 101 -14.32 2.64 -12.64
N ALA A 102 -15.63 2.93 -12.52
CA ALA A 102 -16.14 4.31 -12.55
C ALA A 102 -15.69 5.16 -11.35
N LYS A 103 -15.45 4.56 -10.17
CA LYS A 103 -14.90 5.27 -9.00
C LYS A 103 -13.42 5.60 -9.14
N GLN A 104 -12.66 4.80 -9.90
CA GLN A 104 -11.23 5.02 -10.10
C GLN A 104 -10.95 6.19 -11.06
N ASN A 105 -11.84 6.45 -12.02
CA ASN A 105 -11.62 7.41 -13.11
C ASN A 105 -12.13 8.84 -12.86
N LYS A 106 -12.36 9.30 -11.63
CA LYS A 106 -12.71 10.72 -11.39
C LYS A 106 -11.42 11.57 -11.40
N PRO A 107 -11.16 12.43 -12.40
CA PRO A 107 -9.98 13.28 -12.38
C PRO A 107 -10.28 14.45 -11.43
N VAL A 108 -9.57 14.50 -10.30
CA VAL A 108 -9.52 15.70 -9.45
C VAL A 108 -8.26 16.44 -9.88
N GLY A 109 -8.42 17.67 -10.36
CA GLY A 109 -7.37 18.49 -10.98
C GLY A 109 -6.29 19.02 -10.04
N VAL A 110 -5.92 18.25 -9.01
CA VAL A 110 -4.73 18.51 -8.20
C VAL A 110 -3.66 17.54 -8.71
N PRO A 111 -2.51 18.04 -9.21
CA PRO A 111 -1.37 17.18 -9.55
C PRO A 111 -1.05 16.27 -8.37
N LEU A 112 -0.91 14.98 -8.63
CA LEU A 112 -0.52 14.02 -7.60
C LEU A 112 0.93 14.31 -7.20
N LEU A 113 1.20 14.43 -5.90
CA LEU A 113 2.56 14.58 -5.39
C LEU A 113 3.41 13.40 -5.88
N THR A 114 4.40 13.67 -6.72
CA THR A 114 5.36 12.65 -7.16
C THR A 114 6.44 12.42 -6.10
N TRP A 115 7.20 11.33 -6.25
CA TRP A 115 8.30 11.05 -5.32
C TRP A 115 9.32 12.21 -5.35
N ASP A 116 9.73 12.72 -6.51
CA ASP A 116 10.79 13.74 -6.58
C ASP A 116 10.36 15.12 -6.07
N GLU A 117 9.11 15.53 -6.32
CA GLU A 117 8.57 16.82 -5.86
C GLU A 117 8.50 16.95 -4.33
N ARG A 118 8.51 15.81 -3.60
CA ARG A 118 8.39 15.79 -2.14
C ARG A 118 9.53 16.52 -1.44
N ILE A 119 10.71 16.62 -2.06
CA ILE A 119 11.94 17.08 -1.40
C ILE A 119 11.77 18.52 -0.88
N ALA A 120 11.33 19.45 -1.74
CA ALA A 120 11.15 20.85 -1.36
C ALA A 120 10.09 21.03 -0.26
N ILE A 121 9.00 20.24 -0.35
CA ILE A 121 7.93 20.25 0.65
C ILE A 121 8.46 19.77 2.00
N ILE A 122 9.17 18.64 2.04
CA ILE A 122 9.72 18.08 3.28
C ILE A 122 10.73 19.06 3.90
N GLN A 123 11.62 19.66 3.11
CA GLN A 123 12.59 20.63 3.60
C GLN A 123 11.91 21.85 4.26
N ALA A 124 10.84 22.37 3.67
CA ALA A 124 10.08 23.46 4.28
C ALA A 124 9.46 23.06 5.63
N LEU A 125 8.94 21.83 5.73
CA LEU A 125 8.30 21.28 6.94
C LEU A 125 9.28 20.93 8.07
N GLN A 126 10.56 20.74 7.77
CA GLN A 126 11.59 20.42 8.78
C GLN A 126 11.75 21.50 9.86
N THR A 127 11.22 22.70 9.65
CA THR A 127 11.26 23.82 10.61
C THR A 127 10.28 23.66 11.79
N GLN A 128 9.21 22.87 11.63
CA GLN A 128 8.16 22.66 12.63
C GLN A 128 7.80 21.16 12.73
N GLN A 129 8.76 20.36 13.18
CA GLN A 129 8.59 18.91 13.30
C GLN A 129 7.73 18.53 14.50
N GLY A 130 6.87 17.52 14.32
CA GLY A 130 6.21 16.83 15.42
C GLY A 130 7.15 15.85 16.13
N GLU A 131 6.70 15.32 17.27
CA GLU A 131 7.46 14.36 18.07
C GLU A 131 6.89 12.93 17.91
N ILE A 132 7.77 11.96 17.71
CA ILE A 132 7.41 10.53 17.73
C ILE A 132 7.64 10.00 19.15
N LYS A 133 6.58 9.51 19.80
CA LYS A 133 6.66 8.93 21.16
C LYS A 133 6.91 7.42 21.18
N SER A 134 6.55 6.72 20.11
CA SER A 134 6.70 5.28 20.00
C SER A 134 6.86 4.86 18.55
N MET A 135 7.79 3.95 18.29
CA MET A 135 8.11 3.42 16.98
C MET A 135 8.36 1.92 17.09
N LYS A 136 7.73 1.12 16.23
CA LYS A 136 7.94 -0.33 16.13
C LYS A 136 8.10 -0.70 14.66
N VAL A 137 9.06 -1.54 14.35
CA VAL A 137 9.23 -2.19 13.05
C VAL A 137 8.99 -3.68 13.18
N ILE A 138 8.46 -4.29 12.11
CA ILE A 138 8.35 -5.73 11.96
C ILE A 138 9.01 -6.09 10.63
N LEU A 139 10.05 -6.91 10.67
CA LEU A 139 10.69 -7.48 9.49
C LEU A 139 10.23 -8.93 9.35
N THR A 140 9.84 -9.34 8.15
CA THR A 140 9.47 -10.73 7.84
C THR A 140 10.20 -11.14 6.58
N GLY A 141 10.93 -12.25 6.64
CA GLY A 141 11.66 -12.77 5.49
C GLY A 141 12.78 -13.72 5.90
N ARG A 142 13.83 -13.75 5.09
CA ARG A 142 14.99 -14.62 5.29
C ARG A 142 16.21 -13.83 5.78
N PRO A 143 16.88 -14.26 6.85
CA PRO A 143 18.17 -13.68 7.20
C PRO A 143 19.20 -14.05 6.13
N GLY A 144 20.17 -13.17 5.90
CA GLY A 144 21.38 -13.49 5.15
C GLY A 144 22.35 -14.30 5.99
N SER A 145 23.66 -14.12 5.76
CA SER A 145 24.69 -14.67 6.64
C SER A 145 24.50 -14.18 8.08
N VAL A 146 24.81 -15.06 9.04
CA VAL A 146 24.62 -14.80 10.47
C VAL A 146 25.99 -14.82 11.15
N GLU A 147 26.34 -13.69 11.75
CA GLU A 147 27.54 -13.54 12.58
C GLU A 147 27.15 -13.69 14.05
N LYS A 148 27.79 -14.61 14.76
CA LYS A 148 27.51 -14.87 16.18
C LYS A 148 28.67 -14.37 17.04
N ARG A 149 28.35 -13.53 18.02
CA ARG A 149 29.26 -13.08 19.08
C ARG A 149 28.66 -13.46 20.44
N PRO A 150 29.47 -13.49 21.51
CA PRO A 150 29.00 -13.94 22.83
C PRO A 150 27.75 -13.21 23.34
N GLU A 151 27.60 -11.93 23.01
CA GLU A 151 26.50 -11.09 23.52
C GLU A 151 25.49 -10.67 22.45
N VAL A 152 25.78 -10.94 21.17
CA VAL A 152 24.93 -10.46 20.06
C VAL A 152 25.04 -11.38 18.85
N VAL A 153 23.91 -11.56 18.17
CA VAL A 153 23.83 -12.19 16.86
C VAL A 153 23.43 -11.12 15.86
N VAL A 154 24.18 -11.03 14.75
CA VAL A 154 23.99 -10.00 13.72
C VAL A 154 23.71 -10.68 12.39
N THR A 155 22.73 -10.17 11.66
CA THR A 155 22.48 -10.56 10.26
C THR A 155 21.99 -9.36 9.46
N THR A 156 21.96 -9.50 8.14
CA THR A 156 21.47 -8.46 7.23
C THR A 156 20.32 -8.98 6.39
N MET A 157 19.35 -8.12 6.11
CA MET A 157 18.23 -8.35 5.23
C MET A 157 18.14 -7.21 4.22
N SER A 158 17.64 -7.47 3.02
CA SER A 158 17.40 -6.44 2.00
C SER A 158 15.91 -6.40 1.67
N TYR A 159 15.36 -5.20 1.58
CA TYR A 159 13.94 -5.01 1.27
C TYR A 159 13.74 -3.91 0.23
N VAL A 160 13.00 -4.23 -0.82
CA VAL A 160 12.47 -3.25 -1.78
C VAL A 160 11.04 -2.94 -1.37
N ALA A 161 10.78 -1.68 -1.06
CA ALA A 161 9.44 -1.24 -0.71
C ALA A 161 8.48 -1.50 -1.88
N SER A 162 7.49 -2.36 -1.64
CA SER A 162 6.43 -2.68 -2.59
C SER A 162 5.09 -2.41 -1.93
N ALA A 163 4.27 -1.58 -2.58
CA ALA A 163 2.98 -1.18 -2.05
C ALA A 163 1.92 -1.31 -3.15
N PRO A 164 1.36 -2.52 -3.36
CA PRO A 164 0.44 -2.79 -4.48
C PRO A 164 -0.87 -1.99 -4.39
N SER A 165 -1.22 -1.50 -3.20
CA SER A 165 -2.39 -0.63 -3.01
C SER A 165 -2.08 0.49 -2.03
N LEU A 166 -1.59 1.62 -2.54
CA LEU A 166 -1.56 2.86 -1.78
C LEU A 166 -2.83 3.69 -2.04
N PRO A 167 -3.35 4.39 -1.02
CA PRO A 167 -4.33 5.44 -1.22
C PRO A 167 -3.90 6.45 -2.29
N ARG A 168 -4.88 6.98 -3.03
CA ARG A 168 -4.64 8.00 -4.04
C ARG A 168 -3.98 9.23 -3.43
N GLY A 169 -2.94 9.75 -4.07
CA GLY A 169 -2.22 10.96 -3.64
C GLY A 169 -0.98 10.68 -2.78
N ILE A 170 -0.76 9.43 -2.36
CA ILE A 170 0.48 9.04 -1.69
C ILE A 170 1.50 8.67 -2.79
N PRO A 171 2.72 9.27 -2.78
CA PRO A 171 3.73 8.95 -3.76
C PRO A 171 4.18 7.49 -3.60
N LEU A 172 4.50 6.83 -4.71
CA LEU A 172 5.05 5.48 -4.67
C LEU A 172 6.42 5.49 -4.00
N PRO A 173 6.74 4.47 -3.17
CA PRO A 173 8.03 4.38 -2.52
C PRO A 173 9.15 4.11 -3.55
N PRO A 174 10.42 4.35 -3.19
CA PRO A 174 11.53 4.08 -4.08
C PRO A 174 11.71 2.57 -4.23
N THR A 175 12.13 2.15 -5.41
CA THR A 175 12.41 0.74 -5.73
C THR A 175 13.84 0.33 -5.38
N THR A 176 14.65 1.26 -4.85
CA THR A 176 16.00 0.98 -4.39
C THR A 176 15.96 0.04 -3.17
N PRO A 177 16.66 -1.10 -3.20
CA PRO A 177 16.75 -2.00 -2.05
C PRO A 177 17.36 -1.28 -0.85
N THR A 178 16.71 -1.39 0.30
CA THR A 178 17.18 -0.86 1.58
C THR A 178 17.81 -1.99 2.40
N LEU A 179 19.02 -1.75 2.89
CA LEU A 179 19.73 -2.66 3.80
C LEU A 179 19.18 -2.52 5.22
N TYR A 180 18.89 -3.65 5.86
CA TYR A 180 18.50 -3.76 7.26
C TYR A 180 19.53 -4.62 8.00
N THR A 181 20.22 -4.06 8.98
CA THR A 181 21.10 -4.79 9.90
C THR A 181 20.31 -5.14 11.16
N VAL A 182 20.18 -6.41 11.48
CA VAL A 182 19.39 -6.90 12.60
C VAL A 182 20.32 -7.37 13.72
N TYR A 183 20.14 -6.79 14.91
CA TYR A 183 20.82 -7.17 16.15
C TYR A 183 19.85 -7.95 17.03
N MET A 184 20.24 -9.18 17.38
CA MET A 184 19.44 -10.10 18.19
C MET A 184 20.24 -10.56 19.40
N ALA A 185 19.56 -10.82 20.51
CA ALA A 185 20.19 -11.49 21.64
C ALA A 185 20.44 -12.97 21.30
N PRO A 186 21.56 -13.59 21.74
CA PRO A 186 21.85 -15.01 21.47
C PRO A 186 20.69 -15.94 21.88
N LYS A 187 20.07 -15.70 23.04
CA LYS A 187 18.91 -16.46 23.54
C LYS A 187 17.67 -16.38 22.64
N GLN A 188 17.53 -15.31 21.84
CA GLN A 188 16.44 -15.19 20.87
C GLN A 188 16.73 -16.04 19.63
N TRP A 189 17.99 -16.01 19.17
CA TRP A 189 18.45 -16.75 17.99
C TRP A 189 18.47 -18.27 18.21
N GLU A 190 19.00 -18.73 19.33
CA GLU A 190 19.12 -20.16 19.67
C GLU A 190 17.80 -20.93 19.58
N LYS A 191 16.66 -20.26 19.85
CA LYS A 191 15.32 -20.86 19.81
C LYS A 191 14.83 -21.20 18.41
N ILE A 192 15.36 -20.53 17.39
CA ILE A 192 14.86 -20.62 16.02
C ILE A 192 15.92 -21.08 15.03
N GLU A 193 17.19 -21.08 15.42
CA GLU A 193 18.33 -21.39 14.55
C GLU A 193 18.14 -22.69 13.77
N ALA A 194 17.80 -23.77 14.49
CA ALA A 194 17.65 -25.09 13.87
C ALA A 194 16.49 -25.12 12.86
N SER A 195 15.42 -24.36 13.09
CA SER A 195 14.26 -24.29 12.20
C SER A 195 14.59 -23.53 10.92
N LEU A 196 15.34 -22.43 11.03
CA LEU A 196 15.74 -21.60 9.90
C LEU A 196 16.75 -22.26 8.95
N ALA A 197 17.31 -23.41 9.32
CA ALA A 197 18.11 -24.24 8.40
C ALA A 197 17.27 -24.77 7.23
N ASP A 198 15.96 -24.97 7.42
CA ASP A 198 15.03 -25.25 6.32
C ASP A 198 14.86 -23.98 5.48
N PRO A 199 14.99 -24.00 4.14
CA PRO A 199 14.80 -22.86 3.23
C PRO A 199 13.35 -22.42 2.96
N ALA A 200 12.33 -23.11 3.51
CA ALA A 200 10.92 -22.71 3.48
C ALA A 200 10.41 -21.95 4.73
N ASP A 201 11.00 -22.12 5.91
CA ASP A 201 10.72 -21.33 7.12
C ASP A 201 10.86 -19.79 6.93
N ILE A 202 10.29 -18.97 7.80
CA ILE A 202 10.39 -17.51 7.69
C ILE A 202 10.71 -16.91 9.05
N LEU A 203 11.73 -16.05 9.07
CA LEU A 203 12.10 -15.26 10.24
C LEU A 203 11.19 -14.03 10.32
N THR A 204 10.60 -13.81 11.51
CA THR A 204 9.92 -12.57 11.86
C THR A 204 10.61 -11.90 13.04
N VAL A 205 10.95 -10.61 12.87
CA VAL A 205 11.65 -9.80 13.87
C VAL A 205 10.79 -8.59 14.21
N ASP A 206 10.43 -8.45 15.47
CA ASP A 206 9.83 -7.24 16.02
C ASP A 206 10.92 -6.44 16.74
N GLY A 207 10.97 -5.13 16.53
CA GLY A 207 12.00 -4.30 17.17
C GLY A 207 11.78 -2.81 17.03
N VAL A 208 12.81 -2.09 17.46
CA VAL A 208 12.97 -0.65 17.21
C VAL A 208 13.98 -0.49 16.08
N CYS A 209 13.83 0.51 15.21
CA CYS A 209 14.85 0.81 14.21
C CYS A 209 15.33 2.24 14.26
N ALA A 210 16.57 2.41 13.79
CA ALA A 210 17.23 3.68 13.60
C ALA A 210 17.96 3.66 12.25
N PHE A 211 18.12 4.83 11.64
CA PHE A 211 19.02 4.97 10.51
C PHE A 211 20.47 4.93 11.01
N ASP A 212 21.29 4.08 10.39
CA ASP A 212 22.72 3.98 10.65
C ASP A 212 23.48 4.72 9.54
N PRO A 213 24.08 5.88 9.84
CA PRO A 213 24.80 6.67 8.85
C PRO A 213 26.09 6.02 8.38
N ASP A 214 26.71 5.15 9.18
CA ASP A 214 28.00 4.54 8.88
C ASP A 214 27.86 3.40 7.87
N THR A 215 26.75 2.67 7.95
CA THR A 215 26.41 1.58 7.00
C THR A 215 25.41 2.00 5.92
N ASN A 216 24.89 3.24 5.99
CA ASN A 216 23.86 3.78 5.10
C ASN A 216 22.63 2.84 4.97
N GLY A 217 22.16 2.35 6.12
CA GLY A 217 21.09 1.38 6.21
C GLY A 217 20.21 1.59 7.45
N MET A 218 19.29 0.66 7.66
CA MET A 218 18.44 0.64 8.85
C MET A 218 19.00 -0.36 9.86
N ALA A 219 19.37 0.10 11.04
CA ALA A 219 19.68 -0.77 12.18
C ALA A 219 18.39 -1.16 12.90
N VAL A 220 18.16 -2.44 13.11
CA VAL A 220 17.00 -2.99 13.82
C VAL A 220 17.45 -3.73 15.07
N PHE A 221 16.99 -3.25 16.22
CA PHE A 221 17.27 -3.83 17.53
C PHE A 221 16.08 -4.71 17.95
N ALA A 222 16.27 -6.02 17.90
CA ALA A 222 15.20 -6.98 18.09
C ALA A 222 14.73 -7.03 19.55
N THR A 223 13.43 -6.85 19.75
CA THR A 223 12.76 -7.10 21.04
C THR A 223 12.10 -8.48 21.07
N SER A 224 11.71 -9.01 19.91
CA SER A 224 11.25 -10.38 19.74
C SER A 224 11.69 -10.94 18.39
N VAL A 225 12.03 -12.22 18.37
CA VAL A 225 12.46 -12.95 17.18
C VAL A 225 11.72 -14.27 17.15
N ARG A 226 11.08 -14.59 16.02
CA ARG A 226 10.17 -15.75 15.87
C ARG A 226 10.40 -16.41 14.52
N SER A 227 10.12 -17.71 14.44
CA SER A 227 10.11 -18.49 13.19
C SER A 227 8.69 -18.96 12.93
N GLU A 228 8.25 -18.90 11.67
CA GLU A 228 6.90 -19.32 11.28
C GLU A 228 6.65 -20.80 11.60
N PHE A 229 7.64 -21.67 11.36
CA PHE A 229 7.50 -23.10 11.66
C PHE A 229 7.47 -23.39 13.17
N VAL A 230 8.32 -22.72 13.96
CA VAL A 230 8.33 -22.86 15.43
C VAL A 230 7.00 -22.37 16.03
N GLU A 231 6.46 -21.25 15.53
CA GLU A 231 5.17 -20.73 15.96
C GLU A 231 4.01 -21.66 15.56
N ALA A 232 4.02 -22.18 14.34
CA ALA A 232 3.00 -23.12 13.86
C ALA A 232 2.96 -24.37 14.73
N LYS A 233 4.12 -24.98 15.00
CA LYS A 233 4.23 -26.16 15.88
C LYS A 233 3.72 -25.86 17.29
N THR A 234 4.13 -24.74 17.87
CA THR A 234 3.68 -24.34 19.22
C THR A 234 2.17 -24.14 19.27
N ARG A 235 1.57 -23.54 18.22
CA ARG A 235 0.13 -23.32 18.13
C ARG A 235 -0.65 -24.64 17.98
N GLU A 236 -0.11 -25.59 17.24
CA GLU A 236 -0.70 -26.94 17.10
C GLU A 236 -0.67 -27.70 18.42
N GLU A 237 0.46 -27.69 19.13
CA GLU A 237 0.60 -28.30 20.45
C GLU A 237 -0.36 -27.67 21.47
N GLN A 238 -0.48 -26.35 21.49
CA GLN A 238 -1.45 -25.64 22.35
C GLN A 238 -2.89 -25.99 22.02
N LYS A 239 -3.23 -26.12 20.72
CA LYS A 239 -4.57 -26.51 20.29
C LYS A 239 -4.88 -27.97 20.66
N ALA A 240 -3.91 -28.87 20.54
CA ALA A 240 -4.04 -30.27 20.95
C ALA A 240 -4.20 -30.38 22.48
N ALA A 241 -3.41 -29.63 23.26
CA ALA A 241 -3.52 -29.58 24.72
C ALA A 241 -4.87 -29.01 25.19
N ALA A 242 -5.38 -27.96 24.54
CA ALA A 242 -6.68 -27.37 24.85
C ALA A 242 -7.85 -28.31 24.48
N ALA A 243 -7.69 -29.14 23.44
CA ALA A 243 -8.69 -30.16 23.09
C ALA A 243 -8.68 -31.37 24.03
N ALA A 244 -7.54 -31.64 24.70
CA ALA A 244 -7.37 -32.74 25.65
C ALA A 244 -7.82 -32.38 27.09
N GLN A 245 -8.06 -31.11 27.41
CA GLN A 245 -8.60 -30.72 28.72
C GLN A 245 -10.14 -30.90 28.76
N PRO A 246 -10.69 -31.60 29.76
CA PRO A 246 -12.14 -31.72 29.90
C PRO A 246 -12.76 -30.34 30.14
N LYS A 247 -13.80 -30.01 29.38
CA LYS A 247 -14.58 -28.78 29.56
C LYS A 247 -15.00 -28.68 31.03
N PRO A 248 -14.71 -27.59 31.75
CA PRO A 248 -15.23 -27.42 33.09
C PRO A 248 -16.76 -27.44 33.01
N ALA A 249 -17.36 -28.33 33.82
CA ALA A 249 -18.81 -28.39 33.95
C ALA A 249 -19.32 -26.99 34.30
N LYS A 250 -20.33 -26.52 33.56
CA LYS A 250 -21.07 -25.29 33.90
C LYS A 250 -21.69 -25.47 35.29
N VAL A 251 -21.00 -25.04 36.33
CA VAL A 251 -21.63 -24.75 37.61
C VAL A 251 -22.33 -23.41 37.42
N ALA A 252 -23.66 -23.44 37.43
CA ALA A 252 -24.47 -22.24 37.35
C ALA A 252 -24.09 -21.29 38.51
N PRO A 253 -23.82 -20.00 38.24
CA PRO A 253 -23.60 -19.05 39.32
C PRO A 253 -24.89 -18.90 40.14
N PRO A 254 -24.82 -18.88 41.48
CA PRO A 254 -25.99 -18.58 42.30
C PRO A 254 -26.43 -17.13 42.06
N ASN A 255 -27.74 -16.93 41.99
CA ASN A 255 -28.38 -15.62 41.80
C ASN A 255 -27.94 -14.63 42.88
N PRO A 256 -27.60 -13.37 42.53
CA PRO A 256 -27.39 -12.34 43.53
C PRO A 256 -28.73 -11.86 44.12
N PRO A 257 -28.81 -11.57 45.43
CA PRO A 257 -29.99 -10.97 46.04
C PRO A 257 -30.14 -9.48 45.62
N LYS A 258 -31.39 -9.06 45.44
CA LYS A 258 -31.81 -7.67 45.21
C LYS A 258 -31.81 -6.87 46.53
N ALA A 259 -31.61 -5.55 46.37
CA ALA A 259 -31.78 -4.41 47.30
C ALA A 259 -30.42 -3.80 47.71
N ALA A 260 -30.20 -2.48 47.82
CA ALA A 260 -31.05 -1.31 47.74
C ALA A 260 -30.20 -0.10 47.27
N THR A 261 -30.88 0.95 46.80
CA THR A 261 -30.36 2.30 46.57
C THR A 261 -29.88 2.97 47.85
N ASP A 262 -28.76 3.69 47.82
CA ASP A 262 -28.61 5.03 48.42
C ASP A 262 -27.24 5.69 48.13
N GLY A 263 -27.30 6.98 47.73
CA GLY A 263 -26.42 8.11 48.09
C GLY A 263 -24.90 8.12 47.83
N ALA A 264 -24.47 8.90 46.82
CA ALA A 264 -23.38 9.92 46.71
C ALA A 264 -22.03 9.82 47.50
N PRO A 265 -20.94 10.59 47.19
CA PRO A 265 -20.58 11.51 46.08
C PRO A 265 -19.17 11.20 45.44
N PRO A 266 -18.67 11.96 44.43
CA PRO A 266 -17.50 11.57 43.62
C PRO A 266 -16.15 12.06 44.18
N ALA A 267 -15.13 11.19 44.10
CA ALA A 267 -13.75 11.50 44.46
C ALA A 267 -12.90 11.92 43.25
N ALA A 268 -11.97 12.83 43.52
CA ALA A 268 -11.21 13.66 42.61
C ALA A 268 -10.10 12.96 41.81
N LYS A 269 -9.74 13.57 40.66
CA LYS A 269 -8.55 13.29 39.85
C LYS A 269 -7.26 13.67 40.59
N PRO A 270 -6.17 12.89 40.47
CA PRO A 270 -4.82 13.38 40.75
C PRO A 270 -4.14 13.93 39.50
N ALA A 271 -3.41 15.03 39.72
CA ALA A 271 -2.64 15.80 38.75
C ALA A 271 -1.27 15.18 38.41
N ALA A 272 -0.71 15.65 37.30
CA ALA A 272 0.60 15.33 36.76
C ALA A 272 1.77 15.90 37.60
N PRO A 273 2.98 15.29 37.55
CA PRO A 273 4.21 15.94 37.99
C PRO A 273 5.02 16.57 36.84
N SER A 274 5.62 17.69 37.21
CA SER A 274 6.33 18.71 36.45
C SER A 274 7.71 18.29 35.94
N GLN A 275 8.09 18.80 34.77
CA GLN A 275 9.48 18.82 34.27
C GLN A 275 10.27 20.01 34.87
N PRO A 276 11.60 19.88 35.07
CA PRO A 276 12.50 21.02 35.18
C PRO A 276 13.09 21.44 33.81
N GLN A 277 13.10 22.75 33.58
CA GLN A 277 13.67 23.45 32.44
C GLN A 277 15.20 23.51 32.51
N ILE A 278 15.91 23.29 31.39
CA ILE A 278 17.26 23.83 31.17
C ILE A 278 17.33 24.52 29.81
N LYS A 279 18.06 25.64 29.83
CA LYS A 279 18.00 26.80 28.95
C LYS A 279 18.79 26.65 27.64
N SER A 280 18.36 27.48 26.69
CA SER A 280 18.89 27.79 25.37
C SER A 280 20.40 28.09 25.29
N SER A 281 20.99 27.77 24.14
CA SER A 281 22.05 28.59 23.53
C SER A 281 21.88 28.68 22.00
N LYS A 282 22.32 29.81 21.45
CA LYS A 282 21.95 30.42 20.16
C LYS A 282 23.03 30.17 19.08
N LYS A 283 22.54 30.03 17.83
CA LYS A 283 23.05 30.56 16.54
C LYS A 283 24.48 30.21 16.05
N SER A 284 24.54 29.73 14.80
CA SER A 284 25.23 30.45 13.71
C SER A 284 24.73 30.02 12.32
N ARG A 285 24.44 31.02 11.48
CA ARG A 285 24.06 30.94 10.05
C ARG A 285 25.30 30.62 9.19
N ILE A 286 25.14 29.82 8.14
CA ILE A 286 25.97 29.90 6.92
C ILE A 286 25.01 29.80 5.71
N ALA A 287 25.22 30.70 4.75
CA ALA A 287 24.37 31.00 3.61
C ALA A 287 24.55 30.04 2.43
N ASP A 288 23.52 30.03 1.57
CA ASP A 288 23.36 29.35 0.29
C ASP A 288 24.53 29.49 -0.69
N ILE A 289 24.86 28.38 -1.38
CA ILE A 289 25.33 28.35 -2.77
C ILE A 289 24.72 27.13 -3.46
N GLN A 290 23.78 27.33 -4.39
CA GLN A 290 23.32 26.31 -5.34
C GLN A 290 24.24 26.29 -6.57
N PRO A 291 24.72 25.14 -7.06
CA PRO A 291 25.25 25.04 -8.42
C PRO A 291 24.16 24.61 -9.40
N GLU A 292 24.09 25.32 -10.53
CA GLU A 292 23.19 25.01 -11.65
C GLU A 292 23.49 23.65 -12.31
N PRO A 293 22.48 22.98 -12.92
CA PRO A 293 22.68 21.71 -13.58
C PRO A 293 23.33 21.90 -14.96
N VAL A 294 24.60 21.53 -15.08
CA VAL A 294 25.28 21.38 -16.37
C VAL A 294 24.91 20.03 -16.97
N THR A 295 24.29 20.05 -18.15
CA THR A 295 23.93 18.87 -18.96
C THR A 295 25.15 18.00 -19.25
N ALA A 296 25.09 16.72 -18.86
CA ALA A 296 26.15 15.75 -19.13
C ALA A 296 26.23 15.43 -20.65
N PRO A 297 27.42 15.36 -21.24
CA PRO A 297 27.58 14.98 -22.65
C PRO A 297 27.20 13.51 -22.86
N ALA A 298 26.49 13.22 -23.97
CA ALA A 298 26.11 11.87 -24.35
C ALA A 298 27.36 11.03 -24.67
N VAL A 299 27.60 9.99 -23.87
CA VAL A 299 28.68 9.03 -24.10
C VAL A 299 28.37 8.20 -25.35
N GLN A 300 29.22 8.28 -26.37
CA GLN A 300 29.11 7.48 -27.58
C GLN A 300 29.60 6.05 -27.27
N LEU A 301 28.67 5.13 -27.04
CA LEU A 301 28.97 3.70 -26.79
C LEU A 301 29.08 2.94 -28.13
N ASN A 302 29.98 1.95 -28.21
CA ASN A 302 30.19 1.11 -29.39
C ASN A 302 28.91 0.31 -29.73
N PRO A 303 28.40 0.36 -30.97
CA PRO A 303 27.13 -0.29 -31.35
C PRO A 303 27.16 -1.83 -31.31
N ASN A 304 28.33 -2.47 -31.19
CA ASN A 304 28.47 -3.94 -31.12
C ASN A 304 28.54 -4.51 -29.69
N LEU A 305 28.24 -3.71 -28.66
CA LEU A 305 28.22 -4.16 -27.27
C LEU A 305 26.99 -5.04 -26.97
N PRO A 306 27.15 -6.16 -26.22
CA PRO A 306 26.00 -6.86 -25.66
C PRO A 306 25.11 -5.90 -24.84
N PRO A 307 23.77 -6.02 -24.91
CA PRO A 307 22.85 -5.05 -24.31
C PRO A 307 23.04 -4.90 -22.79
N GLU A 308 23.39 -5.99 -22.10
CA GLU A 308 23.70 -5.98 -20.66
C GLU A 308 24.97 -5.18 -20.34
N VAL A 309 25.99 -5.27 -21.19
CA VAL A 309 27.25 -4.53 -21.01
C VAL A 309 27.07 -3.05 -21.35
N ALA A 310 26.28 -2.73 -22.38
CA ALA A 310 25.93 -1.36 -22.73
C ALA A 310 25.17 -0.66 -21.60
N ARG A 311 24.21 -1.35 -20.95
CA ARG A 311 23.52 -0.85 -19.76
C ARG A 311 24.48 -0.60 -18.61
N LYS A 312 25.31 -1.60 -18.28
CA LYS A 312 26.29 -1.47 -17.19
C LYS A 312 27.29 -0.33 -17.42
N LEU A 313 27.81 -0.17 -18.66
CA LEU A 313 28.70 0.95 -19.00
C LEU A 313 27.99 2.29 -18.87
N SER A 314 26.74 2.42 -19.32
CA SER A 314 25.94 3.64 -19.17
C SER A 314 25.73 4.02 -17.68
N GLU A 315 25.44 3.04 -16.84
CA GLU A 315 25.29 3.23 -15.39
C GLU A 315 26.61 3.65 -14.71
N LEU A 316 27.73 3.02 -15.09
CA LEU A 316 29.05 3.37 -14.56
C LEU A 316 29.46 4.79 -15.00
N HIS A 317 29.25 5.17 -16.25
CA HIS A 317 29.52 6.53 -16.75
C HIS A 317 28.66 7.59 -16.05
N SER A 318 27.39 7.27 -15.80
CA SER A 318 26.49 8.14 -15.03
C SER A 318 27.00 8.32 -13.59
N SER A 319 27.42 7.22 -12.95
CA SER A 319 27.97 7.23 -11.59
C SER A 319 29.28 8.01 -11.51
N ALA A 320 30.19 7.82 -12.47
CA ALA A 320 31.45 8.58 -12.56
C ALA A 320 31.20 10.09 -12.69
N THR A 321 30.19 10.49 -13.48
CA THR A 321 29.81 11.91 -13.63
C THR A 321 29.36 12.51 -12.29
N LEU A 322 28.51 11.81 -11.54
CA LEU A 322 28.07 12.25 -10.22
C LEU A 322 29.24 12.34 -9.23
N PHE A 323 30.15 11.37 -9.24
CA PHE A 323 31.33 11.41 -8.38
C PHE A 323 32.26 12.58 -8.75
N ARG A 324 32.49 12.86 -10.04
CA ARG A 324 33.28 14.02 -10.49
C ARG A 324 32.66 15.34 -10.02
N GLN A 325 31.34 15.50 -10.15
CA GLN A 325 30.62 16.68 -9.65
C GLN A 325 30.77 16.84 -8.13
N LYS A 326 30.66 15.74 -7.38
CA LYS A 326 30.81 15.74 -5.92
C LYS A 326 32.24 16.06 -5.49
N VAL A 327 33.25 15.51 -6.18
CA VAL A 327 34.66 15.84 -5.97
C VAL A 327 34.89 17.33 -6.22
N ALA A 328 34.41 17.88 -7.34
CA ALA A 328 34.55 19.31 -7.65
C ALA A 328 33.89 20.20 -6.57
N THR A 329 32.69 19.82 -6.11
CA THR A 329 31.98 20.53 -5.04
C THR A 329 32.74 20.49 -3.72
N LEU A 330 33.35 19.35 -3.37
CA LEU A 330 34.13 19.20 -2.13
C LEU A 330 35.47 19.93 -2.22
N GLN A 331 36.15 19.91 -3.37
CA GLN A 331 37.40 20.64 -3.58
C GLN A 331 37.21 22.16 -3.56
N GLY A 332 36.04 22.65 -3.97
CA GLY A 332 35.68 24.08 -3.89
C GLY A 332 35.47 24.59 -2.47
N LYS A 333 35.37 23.72 -1.46
CA LYS A 333 35.24 24.11 -0.05
C LYS A 333 36.61 24.40 0.58
N PRO A 334 36.69 25.25 1.62
CA PRO A 334 37.92 25.46 2.38
C PRO A 334 38.48 24.14 2.95
N ALA A 335 39.80 24.01 3.09
CA ALA A 335 40.49 22.76 3.47
C ALA A 335 39.89 22.07 4.71
N GLY A 336 39.46 22.84 5.72
CA GLY A 336 38.81 22.30 6.94
C GLY A 336 37.37 21.82 6.78
N GLN A 337 36.79 21.90 5.58
CA GLN A 337 35.40 21.52 5.25
C GLN A 337 35.30 20.53 4.08
N GLN A 338 36.44 20.00 3.61
CA GLN A 338 36.51 19.01 2.53
C GLN A 338 36.28 17.58 3.04
N PHE A 339 35.39 17.40 4.02
CA PHE A 339 35.09 16.10 4.61
C PHE A 339 34.58 15.12 3.53
N GLY A 340 35.21 13.94 3.47
CA GLY A 340 34.85 12.90 2.51
C GLY A 340 35.41 13.08 1.09
N LEU A 341 36.30 14.06 0.86
CA LEU A 341 36.95 14.26 -0.44
C LEU A 341 37.77 13.02 -0.85
N GLU A 342 38.66 12.54 0.03
CA GLU A 342 39.51 11.37 -0.24
C GLU A 342 38.68 10.11 -0.53
N MET A 343 37.61 9.87 0.23
CA MET A 343 36.71 8.74 0.00
C MET A 343 36.01 8.85 -1.35
N THR A 344 35.50 10.04 -1.68
CA THR A 344 34.80 10.27 -2.95
C THR A 344 35.75 10.12 -4.15
N GLN A 345 37.01 10.57 -4.02
CA GLN A 345 38.05 10.34 -5.03
C GLN A 345 38.38 8.85 -5.19
N LYS A 346 38.44 8.08 -4.10
CA LYS A 346 38.66 6.62 -4.15
C LYS A 346 37.50 5.89 -4.84
N LEU A 347 36.26 6.27 -4.55
CA LEU A 347 35.08 5.73 -5.22
C LEU A 347 35.06 6.06 -6.72
N LEU A 348 35.38 7.32 -7.08
CA LEU A 348 35.51 7.73 -8.48
C LEU A 348 36.53 6.85 -9.21
N LYS A 349 37.72 6.66 -8.61
CA LYS A 349 38.78 5.84 -9.20
C LYS A 349 38.33 4.40 -9.43
N ASN A 350 37.67 3.78 -8.45
CA ASN A 350 37.16 2.41 -8.59
C ASN A 350 36.16 2.27 -9.76
N VAL A 351 35.27 3.25 -9.92
CA VAL A 351 34.30 3.28 -11.03
C VAL A 351 35.01 3.48 -12.36
N GLU A 352 35.99 4.38 -12.44
CA GLU A 352 36.79 4.61 -13.65
C GLU A 352 37.62 3.38 -14.06
N ASP A 353 38.18 2.65 -13.07
CA ASP A 353 38.90 1.39 -13.30
C ASP A 353 37.96 0.30 -13.86
N GLU A 354 36.71 0.23 -13.37
CA GLU A 354 35.71 -0.71 -13.87
C GLU A 354 35.24 -0.36 -15.30
N ILE A 355 35.06 0.93 -15.59
CA ILE A 355 34.79 1.43 -16.95
C ILE A 355 35.94 1.02 -17.88
N ALA A 356 37.18 1.33 -17.52
CA ALA A 356 38.35 1.01 -18.34
C ALA A 356 38.52 -0.49 -18.58
N THR A 357 38.20 -1.32 -17.58
CA THR A 357 38.24 -2.79 -17.70
C THR A 357 37.19 -3.30 -18.69
N LEU A 358 35.96 -2.78 -18.62
CA LEU A 358 34.88 -3.16 -19.53
C LEU A 358 35.12 -2.64 -20.94
N GLU A 359 35.54 -1.39 -21.10
CA GLU A 359 35.89 -0.83 -22.41
C GLU A 359 37.04 -1.61 -23.05
N LYS A 360 38.12 -1.89 -22.31
CA LYS A 360 39.23 -2.70 -22.85
C LYS A 360 38.77 -4.10 -23.27
N LYS A 361 37.89 -4.75 -22.50
CA LYS A 361 37.40 -6.10 -22.81
C LYS A 361 36.54 -6.17 -24.08
N TYR A 362 35.81 -5.11 -24.41
CA TYR A 362 34.83 -5.10 -25.51
C TYR A 362 35.22 -4.19 -26.69
N ASN A 363 36.37 -3.50 -26.61
CA ASN A 363 36.95 -2.71 -27.68
C ASN A 363 38.29 -3.28 -28.19
N SER A 364 38.68 -4.50 -27.75
CA SER A 364 39.85 -5.26 -28.23
C SER A 364 39.49 -6.23 -29.35
#